data_AF-A0A166SUC1-F1
#
_entry.id   AF-A0A166SUC1-F1
#
_cell.length_a   1.000
_cell.length_b   1.000
_cell.length_c   1.000
_cell.angle_alpha   90.00
_cell.angle_beta   90.00
_cell.angle_gamma   90.00
#
_symmetry.space_group_name_H-M   'P 1'
#
loop_
_entity.id
_entity.type
_entity.pdbx_description
1 polymer ?
#
loop_
_entity_poly.entity_id
_entity_poly.type
_entity_poly.pdbx_seq_one_letter_code
_entity_poly.pdbx_strand_id
1 'polypeptide(L)'
;MVCLKSTLVLALYAVFAAANPIAAPDQALEKRQGTADVGIVTCGDNRYSRKQIEEAAAEGCRLHAANQQVGASEYPHRFNNRENLVFTTSGPYQEFPIIPSGNYTGRSPGPDRVVLDPNYRGSCVYVGTMTHTGASGRNGFVSCNQTKSSSGSSNGTSAASTLADQRSLGAAVCILSLLALTA
;
A
#
# COMPACT_ATOMS: atom_id res chain seq x y z
N MET A 1 -79.62 -6.06 22.33
CA MET A 1 -78.62 -5.33 21.53
C MET A 1 -77.93 -6.34 20.61
N VAL A 2 -78.14 -6.12 19.31
CA VAL A 2 -77.55 -6.65 18.05
C VAL A 2 -76.19 -7.38 18.19
N CYS A 3 -76.04 -8.67 17.87
CA CYS A 3 -75.68 -9.28 16.56
C CYS A 3 -74.40 -8.73 15.89
N LEU A 4 -73.45 -9.60 15.52
CA LEU A 4 -73.03 -9.93 14.13
C LEU A 4 -71.53 -10.32 13.98
N LYS A 5 -71.32 -11.61 13.72
CA LYS A 5 -70.41 -12.26 12.73
C LYS A 5 -68.89 -12.04 12.72
N SER A 6 -68.21 -13.17 12.91
CA SER A 6 -67.01 -13.70 12.23
C SER A 6 -66.50 -12.91 11.01
N THR A 7 -65.22 -12.52 11.04
CA THR A 7 -64.33 -12.56 9.87
C THR A 7 -62.89 -12.82 10.31
N LEU A 8 -62.44 -14.03 9.95
CA LEU A 8 -61.05 -14.47 9.91
C LEU A 8 -60.29 -13.61 8.88
N VAL A 9 -59.37 -12.76 9.33
CA VAL A 9 -58.49 -11.99 8.44
C VAL A 9 -57.15 -12.69 8.33
N LEU A 10 -56.99 -13.42 7.23
CA LEU A 10 -55.76 -14.03 6.78
C LEU A 10 -54.82 -12.92 6.28
N ALA A 11 -53.90 -12.45 7.12
CA ALA A 11 -52.92 -11.44 6.72
C ALA A 11 -51.81 -12.11 5.88
N LEU A 12 -51.89 -11.96 4.56
CA LEU A 12 -50.79 -12.21 3.64
C LEU A 12 -49.65 -11.22 3.95
N TYR A 13 -48.60 -11.68 4.62
CA TYR A 13 -47.32 -10.98 4.62
C TYR A 13 -46.60 -11.29 3.31
N ALA A 14 -46.64 -10.34 2.37
CA ALA A 14 -45.75 -10.35 1.23
C ALA A 14 -44.32 -10.12 1.73
N VAL A 15 -43.53 -11.19 1.78
CA VAL A 15 -42.09 -11.12 2.00
C VAL A 15 -41.48 -10.50 0.75
N PHE A 16 -41.28 -9.19 0.76
CA PHE A 16 -40.37 -8.55 -0.18
C PHE A 16 -38.96 -8.99 0.17
N ALA A 17 -38.50 -10.07 -0.48
CA ALA A 17 -37.09 -10.37 -0.56
C ALA A 17 -36.44 -9.25 -1.38
N ALA A 18 -36.02 -8.17 -0.71
CA ALA A 18 -35.03 -7.27 -1.26
C ALA A 18 -33.76 -8.09 -1.43
N ALA A 19 -33.55 -8.59 -2.66
CA ALA A 19 -32.26 -9.07 -3.09
C ALA A 19 -31.32 -7.86 -3.09
N ASN A 20 -30.76 -7.54 -1.92
CA ASN A 20 -29.60 -6.69 -1.86
C ASN A 20 -28.55 -7.38 -2.72
N PRO A 21 -27.99 -6.74 -3.76
CA PRO A 21 -26.80 -7.28 -4.37
C PRO A 21 -25.77 -7.40 -3.24
N ILE A 22 -25.43 -8.64 -2.88
CA ILE A 22 -24.20 -8.92 -2.16
C ILE A 22 -23.15 -8.45 -3.13
N ALA A 23 -22.67 -7.23 -2.94
CA ALA A 23 -21.47 -6.76 -3.60
C ALA A 23 -20.42 -7.81 -3.25
N ALA A 24 -20.05 -8.61 -4.26
CA ALA A 24 -18.86 -9.43 -4.17
C ALA A 24 -17.72 -8.51 -3.70
N PRO A 25 -16.80 -8.98 -2.84
CA PRO A 25 -15.63 -8.19 -2.51
C PRO A 25 -14.70 -8.20 -3.72
N ASP A 26 -15.06 -7.46 -4.77
CA ASP A 26 -14.14 -7.01 -5.81
C ASP A 26 -13.33 -5.80 -5.30
N GLN A 27 -12.87 -5.92 -4.05
CA GLN A 27 -11.91 -5.07 -3.36
C GLN A 27 -10.47 -5.52 -3.70
N ALA A 28 -10.29 -6.18 -4.85
CA ALA A 28 -9.01 -6.77 -5.20
C ALA A 28 -7.90 -5.73 -5.45
N LEU A 29 -8.22 -4.44 -5.65
CA LEU A 29 -7.24 -3.57 -6.29
C LEU A 29 -7.49 -2.06 -6.16
N GLU A 30 -7.95 -1.53 -5.02
CA GLU A 30 -7.85 -0.08 -4.74
C GLU A 30 -6.42 0.28 -4.23
N LYS A 31 -5.50 -0.15 -5.09
CA LYS A 31 -4.17 0.33 -5.42
C LYS A 31 -3.15 0.38 -4.29
N ARG A 32 -2.49 -0.78 -4.07
CA ARG A 32 -1.08 -0.87 -3.61
C ARG A 32 -0.71 0.21 -2.61
N GLN A 33 -1.48 0.31 -1.53
CA GLN A 33 -1.53 1.49 -0.68
C GLN A 33 -0.15 1.72 -0.04
N GLY A 34 0.63 2.60 -0.65
CA GLY A 34 2.03 2.87 -0.31
C GLY A 34 3.09 1.96 -0.96
N THR A 35 2.71 0.88 -1.66
CA THR A 35 3.66 -0.09 -2.25
C THR A 35 3.91 0.06 -3.75
N ALA A 36 3.26 1.02 -4.41
CA ALA A 36 3.31 1.18 -5.87
C ALA A 36 4.74 1.20 -6.44
N ASP A 37 5.65 1.93 -5.77
CA ASP A 37 7.03 2.10 -6.18
C ASP A 37 8.02 1.19 -5.41
N VAL A 38 7.53 0.28 -4.57
CA VAL A 38 8.38 -0.58 -3.71
C VAL A 38 8.96 -1.74 -4.51
N GLY A 39 10.27 -1.74 -4.70
CA GLY A 39 11.02 -2.81 -5.35
C GLY A 39 11.31 -3.96 -4.38
N ILE A 40 12.55 -4.42 -4.35
CA ILE A 40 13.02 -5.37 -3.33
C ILE A 40 13.40 -4.57 -2.09
N VAL A 41 13.00 -5.08 -0.92
CA VAL A 41 13.40 -4.56 0.38
C VAL A 41 14.38 -5.53 1.02
N THR A 42 15.53 -5.04 1.47
CA THR A 42 16.57 -5.81 2.14
C THR A 42 16.73 -5.35 3.58
N CYS A 43 16.49 -6.25 4.53
CA CYS A 43 16.55 -6.03 5.97
C CYS A 43 17.62 -6.96 6.56
N GLY A 44 18.83 -6.45 6.81
CA GLY A 44 19.97 -7.32 7.08
C GLY A 44 20.18 -8.31 5.93
N ASP A 45 20.12 -9.60 6.21
CA ASP A 45 20.25 -10.67 5.19
C ASP A 45 18.90 -11.07 4.56
N ASN A 46 17.77 -10.64 5.11
CA ASN A 46 16.45 -10.98 4.58
C ASN A 46 16.12 -10.10 3.38
N ARG A 47 15.58 -10.72 2.31
CA ARG A 47 15.10 -10.03 1.11
C ARG A 47 13.61 -10.28 0.92
N TYR A 48 12.84 -9.21 0.87
CA TYR A 48 11.40 -9.24 0.68
C TYR A 48 11.03 -8.72 -0.70
N SER A 49 10.20 -9.48 -1.40
CA SER A 49 9.55 -9.04 -2.63
C SER A 49 8.42 -8.04 -2.33
N ARG A 50 8.03 -7.25 -3.33
CA ARG A 50 6.85 -6.37 -3.22
C ARG A 50 5.61 -7.14 -2.74
N LYS A 51 5.40 -8.36 -3.23
CA LYS A 51 4.26 -9.20 -2.85
C LYS A 51 4.27 -9.51 -1.35
N GLN A 52 5.42 -9.88 -0.77
CA GLN A 52 5.50 -10.15 0.67
C GLN A 52 5.22 -8.89 1.50
N ILE A 53 5.68 -7.73 1.03
CA ILE A 53 5.40 -6.44 1.68
C ILE A 53 3.90 -6.13 1.60
N GLU A 54 3.28 -6.31 0.44
CA GLU A 54 1.84 -6.13 0.23
C GLU A 54 1.02 -7.07 1.12
N GLU A 55 1.39 -8.35 1.22
CA GLU A 55 0.69 -9.33 2.05
C GLU A 55 0.82 -9.04 3.55
N ALA A 56 2.01 -8.68 4.02
CA ALA A 56 2.23 -8.32 5.42
C ALA A 56 1.52 -7.00 5.79
N ALA A 57 1.55 -6.01 4.91
CA ALA A 57 0.87 -4.73 5.12
C ALA A 57 -0.66 -4.90 5.10
N ALA A 58 -1.19 -5.69 4.16
CA ALA A 58 -2.61 -5.99 4.10
C ALA A 58 -3.10 -6.69 5.36
N GLU A 59 -2.34 -7.68 5.87
CA GLU A 59 -2.72 -8.38 7.10
C GLU A 59 -2.67 -7.46 8.34
N GLY A 60 -1.61 -6.66 8.48
CA GLY A 60 -1.51 -5.68 9.55
C GLY A 60 -2.65 -4.66 9.51
N CYS A 61 -2.98 -4.12 8.33
CA CYS A 61 -4.11 -3.20 8.15
C CYS A 61 -5.46 -3.87 8.48
N ARG A 62 -5.67 -5.12 8.05
CA ARG A 62 -6.89 -5.90 8.34
C ARG A 62 -7.08 -6.10 9.85
N LEU A 63 -6.03 -6.52 10.55
CA LEU A 63 -6.06 -6.73 12.00
C LEU A 63 -6.31 -5.42 12.74
N HIS A 64 -5.64 -4.33 12.35
CA HIS A 64 -5.84 -3.01 12.95
C HIS A 64 -7.28 -2.52 12.78
N ALA A 65 -7.83 -2.59 11.56
CA ALA A 65 -9.22 -2.20 11.28
C ALA A 65 -10.24 -3.03 12.06
N ALA A 66 -9.93 -4.31 12.33
CA ALA A 66 -10.75 -5.21 13.13
C ALA A 66 -10.56 -5.06 14.65
N ASN A 67 -9.65 -4.19 15.11
CA ASN A 67 -9.21 -4.12 16.51
C ASN A 67 -8.75 -5.50 17.06
N GLN A 68 -8.04 -6.26 16.23
CA GLN A 68 -7.51 -7.59 16.56
C GLN A 68 -5.99 -7.57 16.59
N GLN A 69 -5.41 -8.46 17.40
CA GLN A 69 -3.98 -8.62 17.53
C GLN A 69 -3.60 -10.10 17.58
N VAL A 70 -2.37 -10.43 17.17
CA VAL A 70 -1.84 -11.79 17.11
C VAL A 70 -0.44 -11.89 17.73
N GLY A 71 -0.19 -13.04 18.36
CA GLY A 71 1.08 -13.35 19.04
C GLY A 71 1.22 -12.68 20.40
N ALA A 72 2.23 -13.12 21.16
CA ALA A 72 2.46 -12.65 22.53
C ALA A 72 2.86 -11.17 22.64
N SER A 73 3.36 -10.57 21.55
CA SER A 73 3.67 -9.15 21.47
C SER A 73 2.52 -8.32 20.88
N GLU A 74 1.35 -8.93 20.64
CA GLU A 74 0.12 -8.23 20.28
C GLU A 74 0.24 -7.37 19.00
N TYR A 75 0.64 -7.98 17.87
CA TYR A 75 0.73 -7.25 16.60
C TYR A 75 -0.60 -7.24 15.82
N PRO A 76 -0.93 -6.18 15.07
CA PRO A 76 -0.19 -4.92 14.98
C PRO A 76 -0.33 -4.09 16.25
N HIS A 77 0.68 -3.27 16.53
CA HIS A 77 0.63 -2.30 17.62
C HIS A 77 1.31 -1.00 17.24
N ARG A 78 1.11 0.03 18.08
CA ARG A 78 1.64 1.36 17.84
C ARG A 78 3.17 1.34 17.76
N PHE A 79 3.70 1.97 16.71
CA PHE A 79 5.11 2.29 16.59
C PHE A 79 5.35 3.77 16.85
N ASN A 80 6.22 4.08 17.80
CA ASN A 80 6.43 5.46 18.28
C ASN A 80 7.52 6.22 17.53
N ASN A 81 8.28 5.54 16.66
CA ASN A 81 9.38 6.10 15.89
C ASN A 81 10.38 6.93 16.73
N ARG A 82 10.86 6.37 17.85
CA ARG A 82 11.81 7.08 18.76
C ARG A 82 13.19 7.24 18.13
N GLU A 83 13.48 6.41 17.14
CA GLU A 83 14.70 6.39 16.34
C GLU A 83 14.71 7.49 15.26
N ASN A 84 13.57 8.17 15.03
CA ASN A 84 13.39 9.17 13.97
C ASN A 84 13.67 8.63 12.57
N LEU A 85 13.23 7.40 12.28
CA LEU A 85 13.26 6.85 10.94
C LEU A 85 12.37 7.66 10.01
N VAL A 86 12.78 7.79 8.75
CA VAL A 86 12.03 8.54 7.73
C VAL A 86 11.06 7.60 7.03
N PHE A 87 9.77 7.95 7.08
CA PHE A 87 8.69 7.25 6.38
C PHE A 87 7.99 8.18 5.38
N THR A 88 7.19 7.61 4.50
CA THR A 88 6.50 8.37 3.43
C THR A 88 5.35 9.24 3.94
N THR A 89 4.88 9.03 5.17
CA THR A 89 3.85 9.83 5.84
C THR A 89 4.34 10.26 7.22
N SER A 90 3.58 11.12 7.92
CA SER A 90 3.86 11.59 9.27
C SER A 90 3.33 10.68 10.40
N GLY A 91 2.59 9.62 10.08
CA GLY A 91 1.91 8.78 11.06
C GLY A 91 0.66 9.44 11.66
N PRO A 92 0.12 8.92 12.78
CA PRO A 92 0.71 7.91 13.68
C PRO A 92 0.91 6.54 13.01
N TYR A 93 1.87 5.75 13.51
CA TYR A 93 2.22 4.48 12.88
C TYR A 93 1.76 3.25 13.69
N GLN A 94 1.57 2.16 12.97
CA GLN A 94 1.52 0.79 13.48
C GLN A 94 2.70 0.01 12.89
N GLU A 95 3.17 -1.01 13.60
CA GLU A 95 4.12 -1.98 13.08
C GLU A 95 3.51 -3.38 13.03
N PHE A 96 3.92 -4.16 12.03
CA PHE A 96 3.53 -5.55 11.87
C PHE A 96 4.72 -6.40 11.38
N PRO A 97 4.94 -7.62 11.89
CA PRO A 97 6.06 -8.44 11.47
C PRO A 97 5.97 -8.86 10.00
N ILE A 98 7.11 -8.80 9.32
CA ILE A 98 7.31 -9.45 8.02
C ILE A 98 8.37 -10.54 8.20
N ILE A 99 8.07 -11.75 7.74
CA ILE A 99 8.95 -12.91 7.89
C ILE A 99 9.14 -13.62 6.55
N PRO A 100 10.30 -14.26 6.30
CA PRO A 100 10.56 -14.93 5.01
C PRO A 100 9.56 -16.06 4.70
N SER A 101 8.99 -16.68 5.73
CA SER A 101 8.07 -17.83 5.61
C SER A 101 6.61 -17.46 5.27
N GLY A 102 6.32 -16.20 4.92
CA GLY A 102 4.97 -15.72 4.58
C GLY A 102 4.33 -14.90 5.70
N ASN A 103 3.00 -14.85 5.76
CA ASN A 103 2.30 -14.03 6.74
C ASN A 103 2.61 -14.47 8.19
N TYR A 104 2.78 -13.46 9.04
CA TYR A 104 2.95 -13.67 10.47
C TYR A 104 1.63 -14.09 11.13
N THR A 105 1.67 -15.15 11.93
CA THR A 105 0.49 -15.74 12.58
C THR A 105 0.61 -15.82 14.10
N GLY A 106 1.51 -15.04 14.71
CA GLY A 106 1.69 -15.00 16.17
C GLY A 106 2.84 -15.83 16.75
N ARG A 107 3.71 -16.39 15.89
CA ARG A 107 4.95 -17.10 16.30
C ARG A 107 6.06 -16.11 16.68
N SER A 108 7.33 -16.52 16.67
CA SER A 108 8.42 -15.54 16.82
C SER A 108 8.37 -14.52 15.68
N PRO A 109 8.32 -13.20 15.96
CA PRO A 109 8.14 -12.18 14.93
C PRO A 109 9.40 -11.91 14.10
N GLY A 110 10.56 -12.43 14.52
CA GLY A 110 11.85 -12.08 13.91
C GLY A 110 12.21 -10.60 14.08
N PRO A 111 13.23 -10.10 13.36
CA PRO A 111 13.75 -8.74 13.52
C PRO A 111 13.06 -7.68 12.66
N ASP A 112 12.28 -8.07 11.65
CA ASP A 112 11.83 -7.16 10.58
C ASP A 112 10.35 -6.77 10.72
N ARG A 113 10.01 -5.53 10.38
CA ARG A 113 8.66 -4.97 10.50
C ARG A 113 8.30 -4.17 9.26
N VAL A 114 7.08 -4.35 8.74
CA VAL A 114 6.44 -3.31 7.93
C VAL A 114 5.87 -2.25 8.85
N VAL A 115 5.93 -1.00 8.41
CA VAL A 115 5.37 0.16 9.10
C VAL A 115 4.17 0.64 8.31
N LEU A 116 3.06 0.85 9.02
CA LEU A 116 1.76 1.21 8.48
C LEU A 116 1.31 2.56 9.04
N ASP A 117 0.68 3.38 8.22
CA ASP A 117 -0.12 4.52 8.67
C ASP A 117 -1.59 4.17 8.47
N PRO A 118 -2.34 3.84 9.54
CA PRO A 118 -3.70 3.33 9.43
C PRO A 118 -4.73 4.36 8.96
N ASN A 119 -4.39 5.65 8.98
CA ASN A 119 -5.36 6.72 8.74
C ASN A 119 -4.92 7.70 7.64
N TYR A 120 -3.88 7.37 6.88
CA TYR A 120 -3.38 8.26 5.82
C TYR A 120 -4.46 8.50 4.77
N ARG A 121 -4.98 9.74 4.75
CA ARG A 121 -6.07 10.17 3.87
C ARG A 121 -7.32 9.26 3.95
N GLY A 122 -7.57 8.69 5.13
CA GLY A 122 -8.72 7.80 5.37
C GLY A 122 -8.49 6.35 4.95
N SER A 123 -7.24 5.93 4.73
CA SER A 123 -6.90 4.54 4.39
C SER A 123 -5.63 4.08 5.10
N CYS A 124 -5.49 2.76 5.29
CA CYS A 124 -4.31 2.17 5.91
C CYS A 124 -3.25 1.86 4.87
N VAL A 125 -2.09 2.53 4.93
CA VAL A 125 -1.06 2.45 3.89
C VAL A 125 0.28 1.97 4.44
N TYR A 126 1.04 1.22 3.63
CA TYR A 126 2.45 0.92 3.89
C TYR A 126 3.29 2.20 3.76
N VAL A 127 4.19 2.44 4.70
CA VAL A 127 5.04 3.66 4.68
C VAL A 127 6.53 3.39 4.76
N GLY A 128 6.93 2.16 5.04
CA GLY A 128 8.32 1.73 5.07
C GLY A 128 8.51 0.37 5.74
N THR A 129 9.75 -0.11 5.74
CA THR A 129 10.15 -1.33 6.43
C THR A 129 11.37 -1.04 7.29
N MET A 130 11.41 -1.62 8.48
CA MET A 130 12.50 -1.45 9.44
C MET A 130 12.94 -2.79 10.01
N THR A 131 14.15 -2.83 10.57
CA THR A 131 14.73 -4.04 11.15
C THR A 131 15.54 -3.73 12.40
N HIS A 132 15.53 -4.66 13.35
CA HIS A 132 16.49 -4.66 14.46
C HIS A 132 17.92 -4.97 13.99
N THR A 133 18.08 -5.60 12.83
CA THR A 133 19.39 -6.02 12.33
C THR A 133 20.26 -4.81 11.97
N GLY A 134 21.39 -4.67 12.65
CA GLY A 134 22.29 -3.52 12.46
C GLY A 134 21.94 -2.28 13.28
N ALA A 135 20.89 -2.33 14.11
CA ALA A 135 20.62 -1.26 15.07
C ALA A 135 21.63 -1.29 16.24
N SER A 136 22.02 -0.12 16.74
CA SER A 136 22.98 0.02 17.84
C SER A 136 22.41 -0.38 19.21
N GLY A 137 21.11 -0.18 19.40
CA GLY A 137 20.38 -0.54 20.61
C GLY A 137 19.68 -1.88 20.48
N ARG A 138 19.60 -2.65 21.57
CA ARG A 138 18.93 -3.96 21.63
C ARG A 138 17.48 -3.94 21.10
N ASN A 139 16.78 -2.83 21.33
CA ASN A 139 15.38 -2.64 20.92
C ASN A 139 15.25 -1.57 19.82
N GLY A 140 16.37 -1.12 19.25
CA GLY A 140 16.36 -0.07 18.23
C GLY A 140 16.04 -0.64 16.85
N PHE A 141 15.55 0.22 15.98
CA PHE A 141 15.32 -0.10 14.58
C PHE A 141 16.19 0.77 13.66
N VAL A 142 16.53 0.22 12.50
CA VAL A 142 17.05 0.96 11.34
C VAL A 142 16.17 0.70 10.12
N SER A 143 16.13 1.64 9.19
CA SER A 143 15.39 1.47 7.93
C SER A 143 16.01 0.35 7.09
N CYS A 144 15.17 -0.49 6.50
CA CYS A 144 15.64 -1.45 5.50
C CYS A 144 16.00 -0.74 4.18
N ASN A 145 16.90 -1.33 3.41
CA ASN A 145 17.25 -0.82 2.09
C ASN A 145 16.16 -1.18 1.08
N GLN A 146 15.61 -0.20 0.37
CA GLN A 146 14.55 -0.42 -0.62
C GLN A 146 15.01 0.01 -2.02
N THR A 147 14.85 -0.86 -3.01
CA THR A 147 14.98 -0.46 -4.42
C THR A 147 13.67 0.15 -4.93
N LYS A 148 13.74 1.06 -5.89
CA LYS A 148 12.54 1.56 -6.57
C LYS A 148 12.11 0.59 -7.66
N SER A 149 10.81 0.40 -7.79
CA SER A 149 10.22 -0.38 -8.86
C SER A 149 10.31 0.38 -10.16
N SER A 150 11.27 0.04 -11.00
CA SER A 150 11.30 0.51 -12.38
C SER A 150 10.17 -0.14 -13.16
N SER A 151 8.99 0.49 -13.21
CA SER A 151 8.04 0.27 -14.30
C SER A 151 8.67 0.84 -15.57
N GLY A 152 9.11 -0.03 -16.48
CA GLY A 152 10.09 0.28 -17.52
C GLY A 152 9.79 1.50 -18.40
N SER A 153 10.83 2.31 -18.60
CA SER A 153 11.23 2.73 -19.94
C SER A 153 12.74 2.54 -20.04
N SER A 154 13.15 1.50 -20.75
CA SER A 154 14.52 1.29 -21.18
C SER A 154 14.93 2.41 -22.13
N ASN A 155 15.90 3.23 -21.74
CA ASN A 155 17.07 3.51 -22.58
C ASN A 155 18.19 4.13 -21.73
N GLY A 156 19.33 3.45 -21.64
CA GLY A 156 20.46 3.90 -20.85
C GLY A 156 21.62 2.93 -20.92
N THR A 157 21.95 2.45 -22.12
CA THR A 157 23.23 1.83 -22.41
C THR A 157 24.30 2.91 -22.22
N SER A 158 25.00 2.91 -21.09
CA SER A 158 26.23 3.68 -20.93
C SER A 158 27.36 2.99 -21.69
N ALA A 159 27.29 3.07 -23.02
CA ALA A 159 28.47 2.97 -23.87
C ALA A 159 28.98 4.39 -24.05
N ALA A 160 30.18 4.65 -23.53
CA ALA A 160 30.92 5.86 -23.80
C ALA A 160 31.18 5.97 -25.30
N SER A 161 30.66 7.01 -25.94
CA SER A 161 30.97 7.37 -27.32
C SER A 161 31.22 8.86 -27.39
N THR A 162 32.50 9.15 -27.58
CA THR A 162 33.17 10.42 -27.82
C THR A 162 32.40 11.35 -28.76
N LEU A 163 32.30 12.62 -28.35
CA LEU A 163 31.87 13.74 -29.18
C LEU A 163 32.83 13.92 -30.37
N ALA A 164 32.27 13.87 -31.58
CA ALA A 164 32.76 14.55 -32.77
C ALA A 164 31.51 14.99 -33.54
N ASP A 165 31.14 16.27 -33.47
CA ASP A 165 31.40 17.24 -34.55
C ASP A 165 31.30 16.62 -35.95
N GLN A 166 30.27 16.98 -36.73
CA GLN A 166 30.42 17.67 -38.01
C GLN A 166 29.05 18.01 -38.63
N ARG A 167 29.03 19.20 -39.21
CA ARG A 167 28.00 19.86 -40.04
C ARG A 167 27.45 18.96 -41.16
N SER A 168 26.19 19.19 -41.57
CA SER A 168 25.84 19.70 -42.92
C SER A 168 24.41 19.34 -43.38
N LEU A 169 23.68 20.37 -43.83
CA LEU A 169 22.64 20.42 -44.88
C LEU A 169 21.39 19.50 -44.79
N GLY A 170 20.22 20.13 -44.62
CA GLY A 170 18.93 19.53 -44.96
C GLY A 170 17.76 20.37 -44.48
N ALA A 171 17.26 21.25 -45.35
CA ALA A 171 16.21 22.22 -45.09
C ALA A 171 14.84 21.60 -44.75
N ALA A 172 14.13 22.17 -43.77
CA ALA A 172 12.68 22.24 -43.74
C ALA A 172 12.25 23.33 -42.73
N VAL A 173 12.12 24.53 -43.27
CA VAL A 173 11.62 25.73 -42.61
C VAL A 173 10.10 25.66 -42.60
N CYS A 174 9.47 25.54 -41.42
CA CYS A 174 8.05 25.89 -41.23
C CYS A 174 7.99 27.09 -40.29
N ILE A 175 8.01 28.28 -40.89
CA ILE A 175 7.91 29.57 -40.21
C ILE A 175 6.49 29.74 -39.66
N LEU A 176 6.42 29.97 -38.35
CA LEU A 176 5.34 30.67 -37.68
C LEU A 176 5.18 32.08 -38.28
N SER A 177 3.96 32.46 -38.65
CA SER A 177 3.62 33.87 -38.80
C SER A 177 2.31 34.16 -38.05
N LEU A 178 2.45 34.91 -36.96
CA LEU A 178 1.38 35.53 -36.19
C LEU A 178 0.78 36.74 -36.94
N LEU A 179 -0.51 36.97 -36.67
CA LEU A 179 -1.28 38.22 -36.63
C LEU A 179 -0.78 39.47 -37.39
N ALA A 180 -1.67 40.06 -38.20
CA ALA A 180 -1.90 41.50 -38.18
C ALA A 180 -3.34 41.86 -38.60
N LEU A 181 -3.90 42.77 -37.80
CA LEU A 181 -5.17 43.47 -37.87
C LEU A 181 -5.21 44.44 -39.08
N THR A 182 -6.37 44.68 -39.68
CA THR A 182 -7.00 45.99 -40.01
C THR A 182 -7.88 45.92 -41.27
N ALA A 183 -9.19 46.11 -41.09
CA ALA A 183 -10.09 47.05 -41.79
C ALA A 183 -11.54 46.68 -41.48
#